data_AF-A0A1T4JNE5-F1
#
_entry.id   AF-A0A1T4JNE5-F1
#
_cell.length_a   1.000
_cell.length_b   1.000
_cell.length_c   1.000
_cell.angle_alpha   90.00
_cell.angle_beta   90.00
_cell.angle_gamma   90.00
#
_symmetry.space_group_name_H-M   'P 1'
#
loop_
_entity.id
_entity.type
_entity.pdbx_description
1 polymer ?
#
loop_
_entity_poly.entity_id
_entity_poly.type
_entity_poly.pdbx_seq_one_letter_code
_entity_poly.pdbx_strand_id
1 'polypeptide(L)'
;MVLGLAGLYRREMAAELEELKSLLLNDWDPIGVAGIPEAADEYDSYAFHLHSMLTAGATSEAVAEYLSWAVTSRMELTGNPAHDRDIAERAIALYARIDRVARNSIPIEPPTGAAGSGA
;
A
#
# COMPACT_ATOMS: atom_id res chain seq x y z
N MET A 1 10.34 -21.87 17.89
CA MET A 1 10.04 -20.43 18.03
C MET A 1 8.92 -20.13 17.03
N VAL A 2 7.66 -20.16 17.48
CA VAL A 2 6.49 -20.03 16.60
C VAL A 2 6.26 -18.54 16.37
N LEU A 3 6.43 -18.06 15.14
CA LEU A 3 5.98 -16.72 14.76
C LEU A 3 4.45 -16.73 14.84
N GLY A 4 3.88 -16.13 15.89
CA GLY A 4 2.43 -15.97 15.99
C GLY A 4 1.88 -15.12 14.85
N LEU A 5 0.63 -15.36 14.45
CA LEU A 5 -0.06 -14.66 13.35
C LEU A 5 0.08 -13.13 13.41
N ALA A 6 0.09 -12.53 14.62
CA ALA A 6 0.30 -11.10 14.81
C ALA A 6 1.71 -10.60 14.41
N GLY A 7 2.74 -11.44 14.49
CA GLY A 7 4.10 -11.11 14.07
C GLY A 7 4.31 -11.18 12.56
N LEU A 8 3.59 -12.07 11.89
CA LEU A 8 3.55 -12.16 10.42
C LEU A 8 2.76 -10.98 9.83
N TYR A 9 1.58 -10.69 10.39
CA TYR A 9 0.74 -9.57 9.97
C TYR A 9 1.47 -8.22 10.06
N ARG A 10 2.24 -7.99 11.13
CA ARG A 10 3.05 -6.76 11.26
C ARG A 10 4.16 -6.62 10.21
N ARG A 11 4.70 -7.72 9.69
CA ARG A 11 5.77 -7.69 8.67
C ARG A 11 5.20 -7.46 7.27
N GLU A 12 4.05 -8.05 6.96
CA GLU A 12 3.37 -7.85 5.68
C GLU A 12 2.90 -6.40 5.52
N MET A 13 2.24 -5.84 6.55
CA MET A 13 1.84 -4.44 6.55
C MET A 13 3.03 -3.48 6.39
N ALA A 14 4.16 -3.79 7.03
CA ALA A 14 5.37 -2.97 6.89
C ALA A 14 5.93 -3.01 5.46
N ALA A 15 5.91 -4.17 4.80
CA ALA A 15 6.36 -4.30 3.41
C ALA A 15 5.42 -3.57 2.43
N GLU A 16 4.11 -3.67 2.65
CA GLU A 16 3.11 -2.94 1.85
C GLU A 16 3.29 -1.42 1.96
N LEU A 17 3.47 -0.92 3.19
CA LEU A 17 3.71 0.51 3.43
C LEU A 17 5.02 0.98 2.78
N GLU A 18 6.09 0.17 2.84
CA GLU A 18 7.37 0.53 2.23
C GLU A 18 7.29 0.59 0.70
N GLU A 19 6.59 -0.34 0.06
CA GLU A 19 6.38 -0.33 -1.40
C GLU A 19 5.55 0.89 -1.84
N LEU A 20 4.48 1.22 -1.10
CA LEU A 20 3.66 2.41 -1.37
C LEU A 20 4.47 3.70 -1.12
N LYS A 21 5.22 3.77 -0.03
CA LYS A 21 6.11 4.89 0.26
C LYS A 21 7.14 5.09 -0.83
N SER A 22 7.74 4.00 -1.33
CA SER A 22 8.70 4.04 -2.43
C SER A 22 8.09 4.59 -3.71
N LEU A 23 6.86 4.19 -4.05
CA LEU A 23 6.11 4.79 -5.17
C LEU A 23 5.93 6.30 -4.98
N LEU A 24 5.53 6.74 -3.78
CA LEU A 24 5.31 8.16 -3.51
C LEU A 24 6.61 8.98 -3.57
N LEU A 25 7.68 8.48 -2.96
CA LEU A 25 8.98 9.17 -2.91
C LEU A 25 9.68 9.24 -4.26
N ASN A 26 9.59 8.20 -5.09
CA ASN A 26 10.38 8.13 -6.32
C ASN A 26 9.61 8.61 -7.55
N ASP A 27 8.29 8.52 -7.54
CA ASP A 27 7.47 8.77 -8.72
C ASP A 27 6.48 9.91 -8.57
N TRP A 28 5.88 10.10 -7.39
CA TRP A 28 4.89 11.17 -7.18
C TRP A 28 5.53 12.50 -6.76
N ASP A 29 6.51 12.41 -5.85
CA ASP A 29 7.24 13.47 -5.15
C ASP A 29 7.07 14.92 -5.67
N PRO A 30 5.97 15.60 -5.29
CA PRO A 30 5.70 16.96 -5.74
C PRO A 30 6.67 17.98 -5.14
N ILE A 31 7.28 17.65 -4.00
CA ILE A 31 8.20 18.52 -3.26
C ILE A 31 9.63 18.43 -3.84
N GLY A 32 10.00 17.30 -4.43
CA GLY A 32 11.31 17.08 -5.03
C GLY A 32 12.39 16.68 -4.01
N VAL A 33 12.02 15.93 -2.97
CA VAL A 33 12.93 15.45 -1.91
C VAL A 33 13.41 14.01 -2.13
N ALA A 34 13.04 13.38 -3.24
CA ALA A 34 13.55 12.08 -3.65
C ALA A 34 15.09 12.03 -3.55
N GLY A 35 15.62 11.06 -2.82
CA GLY A 35 17.06 10.88 -2.63
C GLY A 35 17.69 11.75 -1.52
N ILE A 36 16.91 12.50 -0.75
CA ILE A 36 17.35 13.17 0.48
C ILE A 36 17.03 12.26 1.67
N PRO A 37 18.01 11.59 2.30
CA PRO A 37 17.77 10.65 3.39
C PRO A 37 17.04 11.27 4.59
N GLU A 38 17.31 12.54 4.87
CA GLU A 38 16.72 13.30 5.98
C GLU A 38 15.24 13.62 5.79
N ALA A 39 14.70 13.50 4.57
CA ALA A 39 13.30 13.75 4.24
C ALA A 39 12.52 12.45 3.95
N ALA A 40 13.16 11.29 4.15
CA ALA A 40 12.56 10.01 3.78
C ALA A 40 11.30 9.69 4.60
N ASP A 41 11.18 10.15 5.85
CA ASP A 41 10.03 9.90 6.72
C ASP A 41 8.84 10.85 6.47
N GLU A 42 9.04 11.95 5.74
CA GLU A 42 7.97 12.91 5.40
C GLU A 42 6.80 12.24 4.64
N TYR A 43 7.11 11.18 3.90
CA TYR A 43 6.13 10.44 3.10
C TYR A 43 5.38 9.34 3.85
N ASP A 44 5.75 9.03 5.10
CA ASP A 44 5.13 7.95 5.88
C ASP A 44 3.62 8.20 6.10
N SER A 45 3.26 9.45 6.40
CA SER A 45 1.86 9.81 6.64
C SER A 45 0.99 9.68 5.40
N TYR A 46 1.54 9.98 4.22
CA TYR A 46 0.85 9.82 2.95
C TYR A 46 0.72 8.35 2.56
N ALA A 47 1.79 7.58 2.73
CA ALA A 47 1.78 6.13 2.49
C ALA A 47 0.77 5.41 3.39
N PHE A 48 0.69 5.78 4.67
CA PHE A 48 -0.27 5.19 5.60
C PHE A 48 -1.73 5.49 5.22
N HIS A 49 -2.03 6.73 4.84
CA HIS A 49 -3.39 7.08 4.42
C HIS A 49 -3.77 6.38 3.10
N LEU A 50 -2.85 6.36 2.14
CA LEU A 50 -3.02 5.65 0.88
C LEU A 50 -3.29 4.15 1.10
N HIS A 51 -2.50 3.51 1.96
CA HIS A 51 -2.69 2.10 2.34
C HIS A 51 -4.07 1.84 2.94
N SER A 52 -4.53 2.72 3.83
CA SER A 52 -5.89 2.64 4.41
C SER A 52 -6.98 2.74 3.34
N MET A 53 -6.85 3.67 2.38
CA MET A 53 -7.79 3.80 1.26
C MET A 53 -7.82 2.53 0.40
N LEU A 54 -6.65 1.98 0.07
CA LEU A 54 -6.53 0.77 -0.75
C LEU A 54 -7.11 -0.45 -0.06
N THR A 55 -6.86 -0.61 1.24
CA THR A 55 -7.44 -1.68 2.07
C THR A 55 -8.97 -1.56 2.15
N ALA A 56 -9.50 -0.34 2.12
CA ALA A 56 -10.93 -0.08 2.08
C ALA A 56 -11.57 -0.25 0.68
N GLY A 57 -10.78 -0.58 -0.35
CA GLY A 57 -11.26 -0.77 -1.71
C GLY A 57 -11.55 0.54 -2.46
N ALA A 58 -10.83 1.62 -2.14
CA ALA A 58 -10.94 2.89 -2.86
C ALA A 58 -10.64 2.73 -4.36
N THR A 59 -11.32 3.53 -5.19
CA THR A 59 -11.09 3.57 -6.63
C THR A 59 -9.90 4.45 -6.99
N SER A 60 -9.43 4.36 -8.24
CA SER A 60 -8.35 5.18 -8.79
C SER A 60 -8.67 6.67 -8.68
N GLU A 61 -9.93 7.03 -8.90
CA GLU A 61 -10.40 8.41 -8.84
C GLU A 61 -10.31 8.95 -7.41
N ALA A 62 -10.77 8.18 -6.42
CA ALA A 62 -10.69 8.57 -5.02
C ALA A 62 -9.24 8.74 -4.55
N VAL A 63 -8.34 7.84 -4.97
CA VAL A 63 -6.90 7.95 -4.68
C VAL A 63 -6.29 9.18 -5.37
N ALA A 64 -6.62 9.45 -6.63
CA ALA A 64 -6.13 10.62 -7.36
C ALA A 64 -6.61 11.94 -6.73
N GLU A 65 -7.85 11.99 -6.26
CA GLU A 65 -8.41 13.14 -5.52
C GLU A 65 -7.65 13.38 -4.22
N TYR A 66 -7.34 12.32 -3.46
CA TYR A 66 -6.53 12.40 -2.27
C TYR A 66 -5.13 12.97 -2.55
N LEU A 67 -4.44 12.45 -3.58
CA LEU A 67 -3.11 12.93 -3.95
C LEU A 67 -3.17 14.41 -4.39
N SER A 68 -4.14 14.76 -5.23
CA SER A 68 -4.35 16.15 -5.66
C SER A 68 -4.59 17.09 -4.47
N TRP A 69 -5.40 16.67 -3.50
CA TRP A 69 -5.63 17.40 -2.26
C TRP A 69 -4.36 17.53 -1.42
N ALA A 70 -3.55 16.47 -1.30
CA ALA A 70 -2.30 16.52 -0.57
C ALA A 70 -1.35 17.56 -1.20
N VAL A 71 -1.18 17.55 -2.52
CA VAL A 71 -0.35 18.55 -3.23
C VAL A 71 -0.84 19.96 -2.97
N THR A 72 -2.13 20.21 -3.19
CA THR A 72 -2.68 21.58 -3.19
C THR A 72 -2.95 22.13 -1.80
N SER A 73 -3.37 21.30 -0.85
CA SER A 73 -3.86 21.72 0.46
C SER A 73 -2.91 21.41 1.61
N ARG A 74 -2.09 20.34 1.51
CA ARG A 74 -1.09 20.01 2.54
C ARG A 74 0.28 20.57 2.21
N MET A 75 0.69 20.47 0.95
CA MET A 75 2.00 20.96 0.49
C MET A 75 1.93 22.41 -0.02
N GLU A 76 0.72 22.94 -0.24
CA GLU A 76 0.48 24.29 -0.78
C GLU A 76 1.16 24.52 -2.14
N LEU A 77 1.24 23.46 -2.96
CA LEU A 77 1.85 23.47 -4.28
C LEU A 77 0.80 23.54 -5.39
N THR A 78 1.26 23.83 -6.61
CA THR A 78 0.40 23.72 -7.79
C THR A 78 0.20 22.24 -8.13
N GLY A 79 -1.06 21.81 -8.16
CA GLY A 79 -1.42 20.42 -8.45
C GLY A 79 -1.11 20.01 -9.90
N ASN A 80 -0.93 18.70 -10.10
CA ASN A 80 -0.83 18.09 -11.42
C ASN A 80 -1.79 16.89 -11.51
N PRO A 81 -3.10 17.13 -11.75
CA PRO A 81 -4.11 16.08 -11.69
C PRO A 81 -3.90 14.91 -12.66
N ALA A 82 -3.16 15.14 -13.75
CA ALA A 82 -2.82 14.07 -14.68
C ALA A 82 -1.76 13.12 -14.07
N HIS A 83 -0.77 13.69 -13.41
CA HIS A 83 0.25 12.92 -12.69
C HIS A 83 -0.33 12.23 -11.46
N ASP A 84 -1.16 12.93 -10.67
CA ASP A 84 -1.84 12.34 -9.51
C ASP A 84 -2.70 11.13 -9.91
N ARG A 85 -3.35 11.18 -11.08
CA ARG A 85 -4.10 10.04 -11.63
C ARG A 85 -3.20 8.87 -12.04
N ASP A 86 -2.09 9.13 -12.72
CA ASP A 86 -1.12 8.10 -13.09
C ASP A 86 -0.59 7.35 -11.84
N ILE A 87 -0.21 8.11 -10.81
CA ILE A 87 0.25 7.53 -9.54
C ILE A 87 -0.86 6.73 -8.86
N ALA A 88 -2.10 7.21 -8.88
CA ALA A 88 -3.23 6.48 -8.31
C ALA A 88 -3.47 5.12 -8.98
N GLU A 89 -3.42 5.06 -10.30
CA GLU A 89 -3.56 3.81 -11.07
C GLU A 89 -2.42 2.84 -10.75
N ARG A 90 -1.19 3.35 -10.65
CA ARG A 90 -0.01 2.56 -10.27
C ARG A 90 -0.10 2.03 -8.84
N ALA A 91 -0.60 2.82 -7.90
CA ALA A 91 -0.79 2.41 -6.50
C ALA A 91 -1.79 1.26 -6.38
N ILE A 92 -2.91 1.33 -7.12
CA ILE A 92 -3.90 0.24 -7.16
C ILE A 92 -3.30 -1.03 -7.75
N ALA A 93 -2.59 -0.92 -8.87
CA ALA A 93 -1.94 -2.07 -9.51
C ALA A 93 -0.88 -2.70 -8.60
N LEU A 94 -0.09 -1.88 -7.91
CA LEU A 94 0.92 -2.30 -6.95
C LEU A 94 0.28 -3.05 -5.77
N TYR A 95 -0.77 -2.49 -5.17
CA TYR A 95 -1.46 -3.10 -4.04
C TYR A 95 -2.11 -4.44 -4.40
N ALA A 96 -2.79 -4.51 -5.54
CA ALA A 96 -3.39 -5.76 -6.04
C ALA A 96 -2.33 -6.85 -6.27
N ARG A 97 -1.12 -6.47 -6.72
CA ARG A 97 0.02 -7.38 -6.88
C ARG A 97 0.50 -7.92 -5.52
N ILE A 98 0.67 -7.05 -4.53
CA ILE A 98 1.15 -7.42 -3.20
C ILE A 98 0.14 -8.33 -2.49
N ASP A 99 -1.12 -7.96 -2.47
CA ASP A 99 -2.23 -8.72 -1.88
C ASP A 99 -2.38 -10.12 -2.50
N ARG A 100 -2.18 -10.25 -3.82
CA ARG A 100 -2.16 -11.56 -4.49
C ARG A 100 -0.97 -12.43 -4.04
N VAL A 101 0.21 -11.86 -3.86
CA VAL A 101 1.40 -12.58 -3.37
C VAL A 101 1.20 -13.05 -1.93
N ALA A 102 0.65 -12.17 -1.07
CA ALA A 102 0.32 -12.51 0.32
C ALA A 102 -0.65 -13.70 0.37
N ARG A 103 -1.77 -13.64 -0.37
CA ARG A 103 -2.74 -14.74 -0.43
C ARG A 103 -2.17 -16.06 -0.96
N ASN A 104 -1.30 -16.02 -1.95
CA ASN A 104 -0.70 -17.23 -2.53
C ASN A 104 0.40 -17.86 -1.66
N SER A 105 0.87 -17.14 -0.63
CA SER A 105 1.94 -17.61 0.27
C SER A 105 1.39 -18.26 1.55
N ILE A 106 0.08 -18.21 1.78
CA ILE A 106 -0.57 -18.87 2.94
C ILE A 106 -0.76 -20.36 2.60
N PRO A 107 -0.22 -21.30 3.42
CA PRO A 107 -0.50 -22.72 3.25
C PRO A 107 -2.01 -22.96 3.37
N ILE A 108 -2.59 -23.59 2.35
CA ILE A 108 -3.94 -24.13 2.45
C ILE A 108 -3.84 -25.32 3.40
N GLU A 109 -4.20 -25.14 4.67
CA GLU A 109 -4.42 -26.27 5.57
C GLU A 109 -5.46 -27.17 4.89
N PRO A 110 -5.15 -28.47 4.67
CA PRO A 110 -6.14 -29.39 4.11
C PRO A 110 -7.36 -29.41 5.04
N PRO A 111 -8.59 -29.57 4.51
CA PRO A 111 -9.79 -29.55 5.33
C PRO A 111 -9.66 -30.58 6.47
N THR A 112 -9.50 -30.06 7.69
CA THR A 112 -9.39 -30.84 8.91
C THR A 112 -10.76 -31.46 9.17
N GLY A 113 -10.98 -32.70 8.69
CA GLY A 113 -12.18 -33.46 9.02
C GLY A 113 -12.84 -34.14 7.84
N ALA A 114 -12.14 -35.06 7.20
CA ALA A 114 -12.77 -36.20 6.55
C ALA A 114 -12.04 -37.49 6.95
N ALA A 115 -11.90 -37.70 8.27
CA ALA A 115 -11.71 -39.05 8.78
C ALA A 115 -13.05 -39.77 8.69
N GLY A 116 -13.33 -40.30 7.50
CA GLY A 116 -14.27 -41.39 7.36
C GLY A 116 -13.70 -42.62 8.06
N SER A 117 -14.41 -43.09 9.08
CA SER A 117 -14.43 -44.51 9.41
C SER A 117 -15.89 -44.91 9.54
N GLY A 118 -16.43 -45.39 8.42
CA GLY A 118 -17.56 -46.29 8.42
C GLY A 118 -17.07 -47.73 8.54
N ALA A 119 -17.94 -48.53 9.15
CA ALA A 119 -17.90 -50.00 9.35
C ALA A 119 -16.91 -50.53 10.39
#